data_AF-A0A2W4SFK2-F1
#
_entry.id   AF-A0A2W4SFK2-F1
#
_cell.length_a   1.000
_cell.length_b   1.000
_cell.length_c   1.000
_cell.angle_alpha   90.00
_cell.angle_beta   90.00
_cell.angle_gamma   90.00
#
_symmetry.space_group_name_H-M   'P 1'
#
loop_
_entity.id
_entity.type
_entity.pdbx_description
1 polymer ?
#
loop_
_entity_poly.entity_id
_entity_poly.type
_entity_poly.pdbx_seq_one_letter_code
_entity_poly.pdbx_strand_id
1 'polypeptide(L)'
;MEPARLLGCLLLRSPGDAVARGVGAAVGVLIGTFVLPALYAVAFEALRRADALTGLLLAIPHAVLAGIGLAAAGRSHRCARAISPWPPGLFGWRFGPFTPPALVVALLFYGALLGFVYVVPPR
;
A
#
# COMPACT_ATOMS: atom_id res chain seq x y z
N MET A 1 7.10 -13.90 2.52
CA MET A 1 7.88 -12.67 2.73
C MET A 1 7.04 -11.71 3.57
N GLU A 2 7.64 -11.02 4.54
CA GLU A 2 6.94 -10.03 5.38
C GLU A 2 7.01 -8.63 4.72
N PRO A 3 5.87 -7.98 4.42
CA PRO A 3 5.85 -6.67 3.74
C PRO A 3 6.53 -5.56 4.55
N ALA A 4 6.46 -5.61 5.89
CA ALA A 4 7.18 -4.70 6.77
C ALA A 4 8.70 -4.78 6.56
N ARG A 5 9.26 -5.99 6.41
CA ARG A 5 10.69 -6.18 6.14
C ARG A 5 11.08 -5.57 4.79
N LEU A 6 10.26 -5.77 3.75
CA LEU A 6 10.47 -5.19 2.41
C LEU A 6 10.52 -3.66 2.46
N LEU A 7 9.55 -3.04 3.14
CA LEU A 7 9.46 -1.59 3.27
C LEU A 7 10.65 -1.03 4.05
N GLY A 8 11.03 -1.65 5.16
CA GLY A 8 12.20 -1.21 5.95
C GLY A 8 13.52 -1.33 5.20
N CYS A 9 13.72 -2.38 4.40
CA CYS A 9 14.91 -2.51 3.57
C CYS A 9 14.97 -1.47 2.43
N LEU A 10 13.83 -0.99 1.92
CA LEU A 10 13.83 0.10 0.93
C LEU A 10 14.27 1.43 1.54
N LEU A 11 13.93 1.64 2.81
CA LEU A 11 14.19 2.88 3.54
C LEU A 11 15.60 2.92 4.12
N LEU A 12 16.14 1.77 4.55
CA LEU A 12 17.41 1.67 5.25
C LEU A 12 18.49 1.06 4.35
N ARG A 13 19.69 1.65 4.35
CA ARG A 13 20.78 1.26 3.44
C ARG A 13 21.42 -0.10 3.80
N SER A 14 21.43 -0.48 5.08
CA SER A 14 21.94 -1.78 5.58
C SER A 14 21.40 -2.12 6.99
N PRO A 15 20.08 -2.33 7.15
CA PRO A 15 19.51 -2.64 8.45
C PRO A 15 19.73 -4.11 8.84
N GLY A 16 19.94 -4.37 10.14
CA GLY A 16 19.67 -5.71 10.68
C GLY A 16 18.18 -6.05 10.54
N ASP A 17 17.86 -7.34 10.44
CA ASP A 17 16.50 -7.81 10.13
C ASP A 17 15.40 -7.27 11.06
N ALA A 18 15.68 -7.20 12.37
CA ALA A 18 14.75 -6.66 13.35
C ALA A 18 14.47 -5.15 13.11
N VAL A 19 15.50 -4.38 12.78
CA VAL A 19 15.38 -2.93 12.51
C VAL A 19 14.61 -2.70 11.22
N ALA A 20 14.86 -3.49 10.17
CA ALA A 20 14.11 -3.43 8.93
C ALA A 20 12.61 -3.69 9.16
N ARG A 21 12.27 -4.75 9.90
CA ARG A 21 10.87 -5.03 10.23
C ARG A 21 10.23 -3.90 11.04
N GLY A 22 10.92 -3.41 12.08
CA GLY A 22 10.40 -2.35 12.95
C GLY A 22 10.14 -1.05 12.19
N VAL A 23 11.11 -0.57 11.42
CA VAL A 23 10.97 0.67 10.64
C VAL A 23 9.92 0.51 9.55
N GLY A 24 9.91 -0.60 8.83
CA GLY A 24 8.90 -0.81 7.79
C GLY A 24 7.50 -0.97 8.36
N ALA A 25 7.32 -1.59 9.53
CA ALA A 25 6.03 -1.61 10.22
C ALA A 25 5.59 -0.21 10.63
N ALA A 26 6.48 0.57 11.26
CA ALA A 26 6.19 1.94 11.69
C ALA A 26 5.79 2.84 10.52
N VAL A 27 6.54 2.78 9.41
CA VAL A 27 6.23 3.53 8.20
C VAL A 27 4.96 3.03 7.52
N GLY A 28 4.74 1.71 7.50
CA GLY A 28 3.50 1.13 6.99
C GLY A 28 2.26 1.63 7.74
N VAL A 29 2.34 1.71 9.07
CA VAL A 29 1.29 2.28 9.92
C VAL A 29 1.11 3.78 9.65
N LEU A 30 2.20 4.55 9.61
CA LEU A 30 2.13 5.99 9.31
C LEU A 30 1.47 6.27 7.95
N ILE A 31 1.85 5.51 6.91
CA ILE A 31 1.26 5.65 5.58
C ILE A 31 -0.21 5.25 5.61
N GLY A 32 -0.54 4.11 6.23
CA GLY A 32 -1.91 3.59 6.27
C GLY A 32 -2.89 4.41 7.12
N THR A 33 -2.40 5.09 8.16
CA THR A 33 -3.24 5.84 9.12
C THR A 33 -3.29 7.33 8.83
N PHE A 34 -2.23 7.92 8.26
CA PHE A 34 -2.18 9.37 8.04
C PHE A 34 -2.10 9.74 6.56
N VAL A 35 -1.11 9.19 5.84
CA VAL A 35 -0.83 9.64 4.46
C VAL A 35 -1.95 9.24 3.51
N LEU A 36 -2.36 7.97 3.52
CA LEU A 36 -3.41 7.48 2.63
C LEU A 36 -4.76 8.14 2.92
N PRO A 37 -5.24 8.24 4.18
CA PRO A 37 -6.48 8.94 4.47
C PRO A 37 -6.46 10.41 4.05
N ALA A 38 -5.33 11.12 4.23
CA ALA A 38 -5.20 12.50 3.79
C ALA A 38 -5.28 12.63 2.26
N LEU A 39 -4.65 11.72 1.51
CA LEU A 39 -4.74 11.70 0.04
C LEU A 39 -6.17 11.42 -0.45
N TYR A 40 -6.88 10.50 0.21
CA TYR A 40 -8.29 10.22 -0.08
C TYR A 40 -9.18 11.41 0.25
N ALA A 41 -8.96 12.09 1.38
CA ALA A 41 -9.69 13.30 1.75
C ALA A 41 -9.55 14.38 0.67
N VAL A 42 -8.33 14.66 0.21
CA VAL A 42 -8.07 15.61 -0.89
C VAL A 42 -8.84 15.21 -2.16
N ALA A 43 -8.84 13.93 -2.51
CA ALA A 43 -9.58 13.43 -3.67
C ALA A 43 -11.11 13.60 -3.50
N PHE A 44 -11.66 13.29 -2.33
CA PHE A 44 -13.08 13.46 -2.04
C PHE A 44 -13.51 14.92 -2.05
N GLU A 45 -12.71 15.82 -1.49
CA GLU A 45 -12.96 17.26 -1.53
C GLU A 45 -12.89 17.82 -2.96
N ALA A 46 -11.94 17.34 -3.77
CA ALA A 46 -11.84 17.72 -5.17
C ALA A 46 -13.07 17.27 -5.98
N LEU A 47 -13.59 16.07 -5.68
CA LEU A 47 -14.81 15.53 -6.29
C LEU A 47 -16.10 16.09 -5.67
N ARG A 48 -15.99 16.84 -4.56
CA ARG A 48 -17.12 17.28 -3.70
C ARG A 48 -18.07 16.14 -3.34
N ARG A 49 -17.53 14.93 -3.18
CA ARG A 49 -18.31 13.72 -2.96
C ARG A 49 -17.46 12.68 -2.22
N ALA A 50 -18.01 12.19 -1.12
CA ALA A 50 -17.50 11.04 -0.40
C ALA A 50 -18.66 10.07 -0.14
N ASP A 51 -18.58 8.93 -0.80
CA ASP A 51 -19.43 7.77 -0.51
C ASP A 51 -18.62 6.49 -0.79
N ALA A 52 -19.15 5.35 -0.34
CA ALA A 52 -18.48 4.07 -0.48
C ALA A 52 -18.14 3.72 -1.94
N LEU A 53 -19.01 4.08 -2.89
CA LEU A 53 -18.77 3.82 -4.32
C LEU A 53 -17.62 4.68 -4.85
N THR A 54 -17.61 5.97 -4.51
CA THR A 54 -16.55 6.91 -4.90
C THR A 54 -15.21 6.48 -4.30
N GLY A 55 -15.20 6.08 -3.03
CA GLY A 55 -14.02 5.54 -2.36
C GLY A 55 -13.51 4.24 -2.99
N LEU A 56 -14.42 3.33 -3.37
CA LEU A 56 -14.09 2.11 -4.10
C LEU A 56 -13.48 2.40 -5.47
N LEU A 57 -14.04 3.36 -6.22
CA LEU A 57 -13.52 3.75 -7.53
C LEU A 57 -12.11 4.37 -7.42
N LEU A 58 -11.85 5.20 -6.41
CA LEU A 58 -10.51 5.74 -6.12
C LEU A 58 -9.52 4.67 -5.67
N ALA A 59 -10.00 3.56 -5.11
CA ALA A 59 -9.15 2.43 -4.75
C ALA A 59 -8.65 1.62 -5.95
N ILE A 60 -9.27 1.71 -7.13
CA ILE A 60 -8.78 1.04 -8.34
C ILE A 60 -7.38 1.53 -8.73
N PRO A 61 -7.14 2.84 -8.99
CA PRO A 61 -5.81 3.34 -9.30
C PRO A 61 -4.84 3.12 -8.12
N HIS A 62 -5.30 3.21 -6.87
CA HIS A 62 -4.49 2.87 -5.70
C HIS A 62 -4.00 1.41 -5.73
N ALA A 63 -4.87 0.46 -6.06
CA ALA A 63 -4.53 -0.95 -6.17
C ALA A 63 -3.54 -1.23 -7.30
N VAL A 64 -3.71 -0.58 -8.45
CA VAL A 64 -2.76 -0.64 -9.57
C VAL A 64 -1.40 -0.10 -9.15
N LEU A 65 -1.35 1.07 -8.51
CA LEU A 65 -0.10 1.67 -8.02
C LEU A 65 0.58 0.80 -6.98
N ALA A 66 -0.17 0.22 -6.04
CA ALA A 66 0.36 -0.70 -5.05
C ALA A 66 0.95 -1.97 -5.70
N GLY A 67 0.24 -2.55 -6.68
CA GLY A 67 0.69 -3.72 -7.42
C GLY A 67 1.97 -3.47 -8.23
N ILE A 68 2.08 -2.31 -8.87
CA ILE A 68 3.28 -1.87 -9.60
C ILE A 68 4.42 -1.56 -8.62
N GLY A 69 4.12 -0.85 -7.54
CA GLY A 69 5.08 -0.49 -6.50
C GLY A 69 5.72 -1.72 -5.85
N LEU A 70 4.93 -2.77 -5.63
CA LEU A 70 5.44 -4.04 -5.12
C LEU A 70 6.40 -4.72 -6.12
N ALA A 71 6.07 -4.73 -7.42
CA ALA A 71 6.96 -5.25 -8.45
C ALA A 71 8.26 -4.43 -8.59
N ALA A 72 8.17 -3.10 -8.45
CA ALA A 72 9.31 -2.19 -8.49
C ALA A 72 10.21 -2.38 -7.25
N ALA A 73 9.62 -2.51 -6.06
CA ALA A 73 10.32 -2.80 -4.82
C ALA A 73 11.15 -4.10 -4.93
N GLY A 74 10.59 -5.12 -5.58
CA GLY A 74 11.30 -6.37 -5.86
C GLY A 74 12.50 -6.25 -6.79
N ARG A 75 12.51 -5.25 -7.67
CA ARG A 75 13.62 -4.99 -8.61
C ARG A 75 14.73 -4.12 -8.00
N SER A 76 14.52 -3.55 -6.82
CA SER A 76 15.55 -2.79 -6.12
C SER A 76 16.70 -3.70 -5.68
N HIS A 77 17.89 -3.50 -6.26
CA HIS A 77 19.11 -4.25 -5.94
C HIS A 77 19.47 -4.27 -4.44
N ARG A 78 18.99 -3.29 -3.66
CA ARG A 78 19.23 -3.19 -2.21
C ARG A 78 18.44 -4.22 -1.40
N CYS A 79 17.22 -4.56 -1.85
CA CYS A 79 16.31 -5.47 -1.14
C CYS A 79 16.24 -6.86 -1.77
N ALA A 80 16.45 -6.96 -3.09
CA ALA A 80 16.27 -8.18 -3.86
C ALA A 80 17.19 -9.33 -3.40
N ARG A 81 18.43 -9.02 -2.96
CA ARG A 81 19.37 -10.05 -2.48
C ARG A 81 19.15 -10.47 -1.02
N ALA A 82 18.48 -9.67 -0.21
CA ALA A 82 18.35 -9.90 1.23
C ALA A 82 17.05 -10.62 1.65
N ILE A 83 15.99 -10.58 0.81
CA ILE A 83 14.63 -10.92 1.27
C ILE A 83 14.07 -12.19 0.61
N SER A 84 14.33 -12.45 -0.68
CA SER A 84 14.25 -13.79 -1.28
C SER A 84 14.88 -13.80 -2.67
N PRO A 85 15.32 -14.96 -3.19
CA PRO A 85 15.92 -15.07 -4.52
C PRO A 85 14.99 -14.64 -5.66
N TRP A 86 13.68 -14.57 -5.40
CA TRP A 86 12.68 -14.16 -6.37
C TRP A 86 12.00 -12.84 -5.96
N PRO A 87 11.91 -11.85 -6.85
CA PRO A 87 11.16 -10.63 -6.58
C PRO A 87 9.65 -10.92 -6.44
N PRO A 88 8.86 -10.13 -5.70
CA PRO A 88 7.40 -10.23 -5.58
C PRO A 88 6.61 -10.41 -6.89
N GLY A 89 7.07 -9.81 -7.99
CA GLY A 89 6.28 -9.69 -9.23
C GLY A 89 5.11 -8.71 -9.09
N LEU A 90 4.35 -8.55 -10.18
CA LEU A 90 3.15 -7.70 -10.20
C LEU A 90 2.11 -8.23 -9.19
N PHE A 91 1.55 -7.31 -8.40
CA PHE A 91 0.58 -7.62 -7.34
C PHE A 91 1.04 -8.69 -6.35
N GLY A 92 2.35 -8.95 -6.25
CA GLY A 92 2.89 -9.96 -5.34
C GLY A 92 2.54 -11.39 -5.74
N TRP A 93 2.20 -11.67 -7.01
CA TRP A 93 1.81 -13.01 -7.48
C TRP A 93 2.79 -14.11 -7.04
N ARG A 94 4.09 -13.80 -6.94
CA ARG A 94 5.11 -14.77 -6.52
C ARG A 94 5.10 -15.09 -5.02
N PHE A 95 4.25 -14.43 -4.23
CA PHE A 95 3.99 -14.78 -2.82
C PHE A 95 2.91 -15.86 -2.67
N GLY A 96 2.14 -16.11 -3.71
CA GLY A 96 1.09 -17.12 -3.75
C GLY A 96 -0.07 -16.65 -4.61
N PRO A 97 -0.84 -17.60 -5.20
CA PRO A 97 -1.90 -17.29 -6.16
C PRO A 97 -3.03 -16.43 -5.56
N PHE A 98 -3.22 -16.47 -4.24
CA PHE A 98 -4.22 -15.67 -3.54
C PHE A 98 -3.76 -14.25 -3.18
N THR A 99 -2.47 -13.94 -3.31
CA THR A 99 -1.94 -12.61 -2.94
C THR A 99 -2.53 -11.48 -3.80
N PRO A 100 -2.54 -11.57 -5.15
CA PRO A 100 -3.16 -10.54 -5.98
C PRO A 100 -4.64 -10.28 -5.67
N PRO A 101 -5.54 -11.29 -5.64
CA PRO A 101 -6.93 -11.03 -5.34
C PRO A 101 -7.10 -10.49 -3.91
N ALA A 102 -6.34 -10.97 -2.93
CA ALA A 102 -6.39 -10.45 -1.56
C ALA A 102 -5.96 -8.98 -1.48
N LEU A 103 -4.88 -8.60 -2.19
CA LEU A 103 -4.40 -7.21 -2.25
C LEU A 103 -5.45 -6.29 -2.87
N VAL A 104 -6.04 -6.69 -3.99
CA VAL A 104 -7.07 -5.90 -4.68
C VAL A 104 -8.29 -5.75 -3.78
N VAL A 105 -8.82 -6.84 -3.22
CA VAL A 105 -9.99 -6.80 -2.33
C VAL A 105 -9.74 -5.93 -1.10
N ALA A 106 -8.57 -6.07 -0.46
CA ALA A 106 -8.22 -5.27 0.71
C ALA A 106 -8.17 -3.77 0.39
N LEU A 107 -7.61 -3.38 -0.75
CA LEU A 107 -7.50 -1.96 -1.14
C LEU A 107 -8.85 -1.38 -1.56
N LEU A 108 -9.68 -2.14 -2.29
CA LEU A 108 -11.04 -1.73 -2.62
C LEU A 108 -11.88 -1.52 -1.36
N PHE A 109 -11.81 -2.47 -0.42
CA PHE A 109 -12.50 -2.37 0.85
C PHE A 109 -12.02 -1.17 1.67
N TYR A 110 -10.70 -0.95 1.73
CA TYR A 110 -10.10 0.20 2.40
C TYR A 110 -10.60 1.53 1.83
N GLY A 111 -10.62 1.68 0.50
CA GLY A 111 -11.13 2.91 -0.14
C GLY A 111 -12.62 3.10 0.08
N ALA A 112 -13.43 2.04 -0.03
CA ALA A 112 -14.86 2.08 0.25
C ALA A 112 -15.15 2.50 1.70
N LEU A 113 -14.38 1.95 2.65
CA LEU A 113 -14.46 2.33 4.06
C LEU A 113 -14.15 3.82 4.23
N LEU A 114 -13.03 4.32 3.68
CA LEU A 114 -12.70 5.75 3.76
C LEU A 114 -13.79 6.63 3.16
N GLY A 115 -14.36 6.27 2.01
CA GLY A 115 -15.46 7.01 1.39
C GLY A 115 -16.75 6.96 2.20
N PHE A 116 -16.96 5.91 2.99
CA PHE A 116 -18.11 5.80 3.90
C PHE A 116 -17.93 6.65 5.18
N VAL A 117 -16.72 6.70 5.75
CA VAL A 117 -16.48 7.42 7.02
C VAL A 117 -16.20 8.91 6.81
N TYR A 118 -15.63 9.30 5.67
CA TYR A 118 -15.23 10.68 5.42
C TYR A 118 -16.43 11.57 5.06
N VAL A 119 -16.50 12.74 5.68
CA VAL A 119 -17.53 13.75 5.41
C VAL A 119 -16.89 14.94 4.72
N VAL A 120 -17.35 15.26 3.50
CA VAL A 120 -16.90 16.43 2.76
C VAL A 120 -17.42 17.70 3.43
N PRO A 121 -16.56 18.65 3.86
CA PRO A 121 -17.02 19.89 4.47
C PRO A 121 -17.84 20.73 3.47
N PRO A 122 -18.96 21.34 3.90
CA PRO A 122 -19.63 22.36 3.10
C PRO A 122 -18.68 23.56 2.96
N ARG A 123 -18.52 24.03 1.72
CA ARG A 123 -17.77 25.26 1.40
C ARG A 123 -18.69 26.46 1.37
#